data_AF-A0A7K2XN03-F1
#
_entry.id   AF-A0A7K2XN03-F1
#
_cell.length_a   1.000
_cell.length_b   1.000
_cell.length_c   1.000
_cell.angle_alpha   90.00
_cell.angle_beta   90.00
_cell.angle_gamma   90.00
#
_symmetry.space_group_name_H-M   'P 1'
#
loop_
_entity.id
_entity.type
_entity.pdbx_description
1 polymer ?
#
loop_
_entity_poly.entity_id
_entity_poly.type
_entity_poly.pdbx_seq_one_letter_code
_entity_poly.pdbx_strand_id
1 'polypeptide(L)'
;MTSVALAVHDGTMLFETAAACEVFGVDRGITDGWYDFKVCAARETAAARVGGWLRIDAPHGLDDLAGADTVVVPSCTDVDAAPPADL
;
A
#
# COMPACT_ATOMS: atom_id res chain seq x y z
N MET A 1 14.11 7.54 10.60
CA MET A 1 13.98 6.72 9.38
C MET A 1 12.75 7.24 8.68
N THR A 2 12.83 7.63 7.40
CA THR A 2 11.68 8.20 6.69
C THR A 2 10.64 7.12 6.47
N SER A 3 9.39 7.41 6.83
CA SER A 3 8.27 6.48 6.74
C SER A 3 7.55 6.59 5.40
N VAL A 4 7.29 5.44 4.77
CA VAL A 4 6.56 5.34 3.51
C VAL A 4 5.43 4.35 3.70
N ALA A 5 4.19 4.79 3.47
CA ALA A 5 3.03 3.92 3.59
C ALA A 5 2.37 3.69 2.22
N LEU A 6 2.08 2.43 1.91
CA LEU A 6 1.37 2.01 0.70
C LEU A 6 -0.10 1.75 1.04
N ALA A 7 -1.00 2.52 0.42
CA ALA A 7 -2.43 2.30 0.54
C ALA A 7 -2.88 1.16 -0.40
N VAL A 8 -3.48 0.11 0.17
CA VAL A 8 -4.00 -1.03 -0.59
C VAL A 8 -5.48 -1.20 -0.29
N HIS A 9 -6.26 -1.32 -1.35
CA HIS A 9 -7.70 -1.55 -1.28
C HIS A 9 -8.13 -2.51 -2.41
N ASP A 10 -9.42 -2.87 -2.44
CA ASP A 10 -9.97 -3.66 -3.52
C ASP A 10 -9.87 -2.90 -4.85
N GLY A 11 -9.20 -3.50 -5.84
CA GLY A 11 -9.00 -2.89 -7.16
C GLY A 11 -7.67 -2.16 -7.33
N THR A 12 -6.79 -2.15 -6.32
CA THR A 12 -5.42 -1.63 -6.46
C THR A 12 -4.63 -2.41 -7.53
N MET A 13 -3.87 -1.71 -8.36
CA MET A 13 -3.06 -2.33 -9.41
C MET A 13 -1.86 -3.11 -8.86
N LEU A 14 -1.72 -4.37 -9.30
CA LEU A 14 -0.63 -5.26 -8.87
C LEU A 14 0.76 -4.74 -9.21
N PHE A 15 0.94 -4.23 -10.43
CA PHE A 15 2.25 -3.77 -10.89
C PHE A 15 2.78 -2.63 -10.01
N GLU A 16 1.94 -1.65 -9.70
CA GLU A 16 2.33 -0.49 -8.90
C GLU A 16 2.53 -0.85 -7.42
N THR A 17 1.69 -1.74 -6.88
CA THR A 17 1.88 -2.31 -5.54
C THR A 17 3.23 -3.01 -5.45
N ALA A 18 3.55 -3.87 -6.42
CA ALA A 18 4.82 -4.60 -6.47
C ALA A 18 6.02 -3.65 -6.62
N ALA A 19 5.91 -2.63 -7.47
CA ALA A 19 6.95 -1.62 -7.64
C ALA A 19 7.24 -0.87 -6.34
N ALA A 20 6.21 -0.45 -5.60
CA ALA A 20 6.37 0.20 -4.30
C ALA A 20 7.03 -0.72 -3.27
N CYS A 21 6.58 -1.97 -3.16
CA CYS A 21 7.18 -2.97 -2.28
C CYS A 21 8.66 -3.21 -2.62
N GLU A 22 9.01 -3.31 -3.90
CA GLU A 22 10.38 -3.52 -4.34
C GLU A 22 11.26 -2.31 -4.05
N VAL A 23 10.79 -1.09 -4.31
CA VAL A 23 11.60 0.13 -4.12
C VAL A 23 11.77 0.46 -2.63
N PHE A 24 10.71 0.40 -1.84
CA PHE A 24 10.72 0.91 -0.47
C PHE A 24 10.84 -0.19 0.60
N GLY A 25 10.33 -1.40 0.33
CA GLY A 25 10.30 -2.49 1.31
C GLY A 25 11.57 -3.33 1.38
N VAL A 26 12.38 -3.35 0.31
CA VAL A 26 13.59 -4.17 0.23
C VAL A 26 14.83 -3.30 0.43
N ASP A 27 15.45 -3.41 1.61
CA ASP A 27 16.75 -2.80 1.88
C ASP A 27 17.84 -3.47 1.04
N ARG A 28 18.51 -2.68 0.20
CA ARG A 28 19.59 -3.13 -0.69
C ARG A 28 20.99 -2.77 -0.18
N GLY A 29 21.11 -2.13 0.99
CA GLY A 29 22.40 -1.72 1.57
C GLY A 29 23.14 -0.66 0.74
N ILE A 30 22.41 0.15 -0.03
CA ILE A 30 22.97 1.20 -0.90
C ILE A 30 23.29 2.48 -0.09
N THR A 31 22.63 2.65 1.06
CA THR A 31 22.79 3.80 1.96
C THR A 31 22.55 3.38 3.41
N ASP A 32 22.97 4.21 4.37
CA ASP A 32 22.80 3.97 5.79
C ASP A 32 21.33 4.19 6.19
N GLY A 33 20.64 3.10 6.52
CA GLY A 33 19.22 3.08 6.83
C GLY A 33 18.34 3.04 5.57
N TRP A 34 17.31 2.20 5.60
CA TRP A 34 16.30 2.15 4.54
C TRP A 34 15.01 2.86 4.96
N TYR A 35 13.93 2.71 4.20
CA TYR A 35 12.63 3.27 4.57
C TYR A 35 11.94 2.44 5.66
N ASP A 36 11.17 3.11 6.53
CA ASP A 36 10.15 2.44 7.34
C ASP A 36 8.91 2.22 6.48
N PHE A 37 8.88 1.11 5.74
CA PHE A 37 7.85 0.82 4.75
C PHE A 37 6.68 0.03 5.36
N LYS A 38 5.46 0.55 5.19
CA LYS A 38 4.22 -0.06 5.71
C LYS A 38 3.25 -0.32 4.58
N VAL A 39 2.63 -1.50 4.58
CA VAL A 39 1.48 -1.82 3.73
C VAL A 39 0.22 -1.68 4.58
N CYS A 40 -0.65 -0.76 4.19
CA CYS A 40 -1.85 -0.39 4.92
C CYS A 40 -3.10 -0.81 4.12
N ALA A 41 -4.01 -1.52 4.78
CA ALA A 41 -5.32 -1.81 4.22
C ALA A 41 -6.40 -1.67 5.31
N ALA A 42 -7.66 -1.51 4.90
CA ALA A 42 -8.77 -1.52 5.83
C ALA A 42 -8.83 -2.85 6.58
N ARG A 43 -9.02 -2.80 7.91
CA ARG A 43 -9.03 -3.99 8.77
C ARG A 43 -10.37 -4.75 8.74
N GLU A 44 -11.46 -4.06 8.39
CA GLU A 44 -12.83 -4.59 8.53
C GLU A 44 -13.42 -5.13 7.23
N THR A 45 -12.87 -4.76 6.07
CA THR A 45 -13.29 -5.28 4.77
C THR A 45 -12.52 -6.55 4.42
N ALA A 46 -13.16 -7.45 3.67
CA ALA A 46 -12.53 -8.70 3.25
C ALA A 46 -11.17 -8.37 2.62
N ALA A 47 -10.07 -8.86 3.23
CA ALA A 47 -8.69 -8.53 2.86
C ALA A 47 -8.49 -8.16 1.38
N ALA A 48 -7.87 -6.99 1.18
CA ALA A 48 -7.85 -6.26 -0.08
C ALA A 48 -7.32 -7.12 -1.24
N ARG A 49 -7.97 -6.96 -2.40
CA ARG A 49 -7.62 -7.65 -3.64
C ARG A 49 -6.79 -6.78 -4.55
N VAL A 50 -5.53 -7.18 -4.71
CA VAL A 50 -4.60 -6.55 -5.63
C VAL A 50 -4.65 -7.24 -6.99
N GLY A 51 -4.89 -6.43 -8.04
CA GLY A 51 -5.10 -6.89 -9.42
C GLY A 51 -6.35 -7.76 -9.62
N GLY A 52 -7.19 -7.94 -8.60
CA GLY A 52 -8.34 -8.86 -8.65
C GLY A 52 -7.99 -10.35 -8.44
N TRP A 53 -6.71 -10.71 -8.35
CA TRP A 53 -6.27 -12.11 -8.19
C TRP A 53 -5.73 -12.41 -6.80
N LEU A 54 -4.98 -11.49 -6.21
CA LEU A 54 -4.25 -11.72 -4.96
C LEU A 54 -4.96 -11.08 -3.80
N ARG A 55 -5.07 -11.79 -2.68
CA ARG A 55 -5.58 -11.28 -1.42
C ARG A 55 -4.41 -10.92 -0.53
N ILE A 56 -4.38 -9.68 -0.03
CA ILE A 56 -3.33 -9.21 0.87
C ILE A 56 -3.86 -9.17 2.30
N ASP A 57 -3.09 -9.73 3.21
CA ASP A 57 -3.24 -9.52 4.65
C ASP A 57 -2.25 -8.44 5.07
N ALA A 58 -2.74 -7.22 5.25
CA ALA A 58 -1.90 -6.07 5.57
C ALA A 58 -1.74 -5.94 7.10
N PRO A 59 -0.50 -5.84 7.61
CA PRO A 59 -0.28 -5.73 9.06
C PRO A 59 -0.76 -4.38 9.64
N HIS A 60 -0.86 -3.34 8.80
CA HIS A 60 -1.19 -1.97 9.21
C HIS A 60 -2.58 -1.55 8.74
N GLY A 61 -3.21 -0.66 9.50
CA GLY A 61 -4.51 -0.09 9.16
C GLY A 61 -4.36 1.17 8.31
N LEU A 62 -5.47 1.67 7.78
CA LEU A 62 -5.47 2.93 7.02
C LEU A 62 -5.18 4.16 7.90
N ASP A 63 -5.47 4.09 9.19
CA ASP A 63 -5.09 5.15 10.16
C ASP A 63 -3.57 5.40 10.19
N ASP A 64 -2.75 4.39 9.86
CA ASP A 64 -1.29 4.52 9.80
C ASP A 64 -0.83 5.41 8.63
N LEU A 65 -1.68 5.64 7.61
CA LEU A 65 -1.38 6.52 6.47
C LEU A 65 -1.18 7.97 6.89
N ALA A 66 -2.01 8.46 7.83
CA ALA A 66 -1.99 9.86 8.27
C ALA A 66 -0.69 10.26 8.99
N GLY A 67 0.02 9.28 9.54
CA GLY A 67 1.29 9.48 10.24
C GLY A 67 2.53 9.30 9.37
N ALA A 68 2.40 8.91 8.10
CA ALA A 68 3.53 8.65 7.22
C ALA A 68 4.11 9.94 6.61
N ASP A 69 5.43 9.99 6.44
CA ASP A 69 6.10 11.10 5.75
C ASP A 69 5.77 11.10 4.24
N THR A 70 5.48 9.93 3.67
CA THR A 70 5.06 9.76 2.29
C THR A 70 4.00 8.68 2.18
N VAL A 71 2.93 8.96 1.44
CA VAL A 71 1.90 7.97 1.10
C VAL A 71 1.95 7.67 -0.40
N VAL A 72 2.06 6.39 -0.72
CA VAL A 72 1.94 5.88 -2.09
C VAL A 72 0.52 5.37 -2.29
N VAL A 73 -0.21 5.98 -3.22
CA VAL A 73 -1.55 5.57 -3.63
C VAL A 73 -1.46 5.01 -5.05
N PRO A 74 -1.55 3.68 -5.23
CA PRO A 74 -1.54 3.09 -6.56
C PRO A 74 -2.84 3.40 -7.31
N SER A 75 -2.76 3.28 -8.62
CA SER A 75 -3.90 3.33 -9.52
C SER A 75 -4.89 2.20 -9.24
N CYS A 76 -6.13 2.40 -9.68
CA CYS A 76 -7.24 1.47 -9.55
C CYS A 76 -7.65 0.86 -10.90
N THR A 77 -8.38 -0.26 -10.86
CA THR A 77 -8.86 -0.96 -12.05
C THR A 77 -9.94 -0.20 -12.84
N ASP A 78 -10.64 0.73 -12.19
CA ASP A 78 -11.70 1.54 -12.79
C ASP A 78 -11.61 2.95 -12.22
N VAL A 79 -11.32 3.93 -13.10
CA VAL A 79 -11.14 5.33 -12.73
C VAL A 79 -12.46 6.09 -12.56
N ASP A 80 -13.56 5.53 -13.06
CA ASP A 80 -14.91 6.10 -12.92
C ASP A 80 -15.62 5.56 -11.67
N ALA A 81 -15.12 4.47 -11.10
CA ALA A 81 -15.61 3.92 -9.85
C ALA A 81 -15.22 4.81 -8.65
N ALA A 82 -16.16 4.98 -7.72
CA ALA A 82 -15.83 5.61 -6.45
C ALA A 82 -14.80 4.76 -5.67
N PRO A 83 -13.79 5.39 -5.03
CA PRO A 83 -12.94 4.68 -4.09
C PRO A 83 -13.77 4.02 -2.99
N PRO A 84 -13.27 2.93 -2.39
CA PRO A 84 -13.90 2.34 -1.22
C PRO A 84 -14.13 3.38 -0.12
N ALA A 85 -15.31 3.37 0.50
CA ALA A 85 -15.70 4.39 1.47
C ALA A 85 -14.92 4.31 2.80
N ASP A 86 -14.22 3.21 3.02
CA ASP A 86 -13.34 2.96 4.14
C ASP A 86 -11.90 3.42 3.89
N LEU A 87 -11.56 3.88 2.68
CA LEU A 87 -10.24 4.41 2.31
C LEU A 87 -9.98 5.84 2.82
#